data_AF-A0A9E1BG81-F1
#
_entry.id   AF-A0A9E1BG81-F1
#
_cell.length_a   1.000
_cell.length_b   1.000
_cell.length_c   1.000
_cell.angle_alpha   90.00
_cell.angle_beta   90.00
_cell.angle_gamma   90.00
#
_symmetry.space_group_name_H-M   'P 1'
#
loop_
_entity.id
_entity.type
_entity.pdbx_description
1 polymer ?
#
loop_
_entity_poly.entity_id
_entity_poly.type
_entity_poly.pdbx_seq_one_letter_code
_entity_poly.pdbx_strand_id
1 'polypeptide(L)'
;MRKGRNKSKAKQNTVSKPLQSVNMKLPQNMSAEEMQHIIARAIVEAEEIKARKEKEKNEQERLEWQISIGHRDFSYIKNKAWKNIRIYANKIHKILAVLFIKKKKVNGDWASTAFLQSILTTAFAFLQVIAFLLCIGFISTIFINIASLGTCEKIVVAIFALMLFVLSCIFRMIKLEIDKLDDRNYLFGLFASITSLVSIIIAVIAIVKGA
;
A
#
# COMPACT_ATOMS: atom_id res chain seq x y z
N MET A 1 26.18 2.54 -62.68
CA MET A 1 26.96 1.61 -61.82
C MET A 1 26.03 0.88 -60.84
N ARG A 2 26.04 -0.45 -60.92
CA ARG A 2 25.78 -1.48 -59.88
C ARG A 2 24.70 -1.30 -58.79
N LYS A 3 23.74 -2.25 -58.89
CA LYS A 3 23.26 -3.22 -57.87
C LYS A 3 22.40 -2.72 -56.72
N GLY A 4 21.11 -3.06 -56.80
CA GLY A 4 20.18 -3.06 -55.69
C GLY A 4 20.39 -4.20 -54.68
N ARG A 5 19.65 -4.08 -53.56
CA ARG A 5 19.29 -5.19 -52.69
C ARG A 5 17.91 -4.93 -52.10
N ASN A 6 16.98 -5.77 -52.54
CA ASN A 6 15.67 -6.04 -51.98
C ASN A 6 15.79 -6.69 -50.59
N LYS A 7 14.81 -6.45 -49.69
CA LYS A 7 14.31 -7.30 -48.57
C LYS A 7 13.74 -6.37 -47.49
N SER A 8 12.63 -6.63 -46.81
CA SER A 8 11.65 -7.71 -46.83
C SER A 8 10.63 -7.33 -45.75
N LYS A 9 9.35 -7.32 -46.11
CA LYS A 9 8.17 -7.57 -45.27
C LYS A 9 8.45 -7.76 -43.77
N ALA A 10 7.97 -6.82 -42.94
CA ALA A 10 7.77 -7.01 -41.52
C ALA A 10 6.69 -8.10 -41.33
N LYS A 11 7.15 -9.34 -41.31
CA LYS A 11 6.36 -10.54 -41.04
C LYS A 11 5.92 -10.49 -39.57
N GLN A 12 4.64 -10.68 -39.35
CA GLN A 12 4.04 -11.06 -38.07
C GLN A 12 4.92 -12.10 -37.37
N ASN A 13 5.45 -11.74 -36.19
CA ASN A 13 6.00 -12.69 -35.24
C ASN A 13 5.21 -12.60 -33.94
N THR A 14 3.89 -12.78 -34.05
CA THR A 14 3.15 -13.48 -32.99
C THR A 14 3.23 -14.94 -33.38
N VAL A 15 4.34 -15.59 -33.05
CA VAL A 15 4.39 -17.06 -33.06
C VAL A 15 3.48 -17.48 -31.92
N SER A 16 2.18 -17.60 -32.20
CA SER A 16 1.30 -18.48 -31.48
C SER A 16 2.01 -19.83 -31.49
N LYS A 17 2.59 -20.20 -30.33
CA LYS A 17 3.03 -21.58 -30.11
C LYS A 17 1.86 -22.45 -30.56
N PRO A 18 2.05 -23.38 -31.51
CA PRO A 18 1.01 -24.33 -31.84
C PRO A 18 0.56 -24.93 -30.52
N LEU A 19 -0.75 -24.95 -30.28
CA LEU A 19 -1.33 -25.83 -29.27
C LEU A 19 -0.79 -27.22 -29.61
N GLN A 20 0.24 -27.64 -28.87
CA GLN A 20 0.78 -28.97 -28.96
C GLN A 20 -0.42 -29.84 -28.63
N SER A 21 -1.00 -30.50 -29.64
CA SER A 21 -2.20 -31.30 -29.47
C SER A 21 -1.85 -32.39 -28.48
N VAL A 22 -2.22 -32.19 -27.22
CA VAL A 22 -2.07 -33.19 -26.18
C VAL A 22 -2.94 -34.34 -26.65
N ASN A 23 -2.30 -35.46 -27.01
CA ASN A 23 -2.98 -36.67 -27.41
C ASN A 23 -3.64 -37.25 -26.14
N MET A 24 -4.81 -36.72 -25.81
CA MET A 24 -5.62 -37.19 -24.68
C MET A 24 -6.28 -38.50 -25.10
N LYS A 25 -5.69 -39.63 -24.69
CA LYS A 25 -6.39 -40.92 -24.72
C LYS A 25 -7.48 -40.87 -23.65
N LEU A 26 -8.70 -40.51 -24.06
CA LEU A 26 -9.87 -40.56 -23.19
C LEU A 26 -10.40 -42.00 -23.12
N PRO A 27 -10.76 -42.52 -21.93
CA PRO A 27 -11.43 -43.82 -21.81
C PRO A 27 -12.74 -43.83 -22.59
N GLN A 28 -13.03 -44.89 -23.34
CA GLN A 28 -14.20 -45.00 -24.24
C GLN A 28 -15.56 -45.03 -23.52
N ASN A 29 -15.59 -44.96 -22.19
CA ASN A 29 -16.73 -45.28 -21.34
C ASN A 29 -16.94 -44.28 -20.19
N MET A 30 -16.52 -43.03 -20.39
CA MET A 30 -16.74 -41.91 -19.47
C MET A 30 -18.03 -41.16 -19.82
N SER A 31 -18.85 -40.80 -18.83
CA SER A 31 -20.09 -40.04 -19.08
C SER A 31 -19.77 -38.59 -19.46
N ALA A 32 -20.68 -37.93 -20.20
CA ALA A 32 -20.49 -36.54 -20.62
C ALA A 32 -20.31 -35.59 -19.42
N GLU A 33 -20.96 -35.90 -18.31
CA GLU A 33 -20.89 -35.16 -17.04
C GLU A 33 -19.51 -35.32 -16.37
N GLU A 34 -18.94 -36.53 -16.39
CA GLU A 34 -17.59 -36.79 -15.87
C GLU A 34 -16.53 -36.06 -16.70
N MET A 35 -16.72 -36.00 -18.02
CA MET A 35 -15.84 -35.28 -18.94
C MET A 35 -15.90 -33.75 -18.70
N GLN A 36 -17.11 -33.20 -18.52
CA GLN A 36 -17.29 -31.79 -18.17
C GLN A 36 -16.63 -31.44 -16.83
N HIS A 37 -16.75 -32.31 -15.83
CA HIS A 37 -16.14 -32.10 -14.53
C HIS A 37 -14.61 -32.09 -14.59
N ILE A 38 -13.99 -32.98 -15.40
CA ILE A 38 -12.53 -32.99 -15.60
C ILE A 38 -12.07 -31.71 -16.31
N ILE A 39 -12.79 -31.25 -17.33
CA ILE A 39 -12.46 -30.02 -18.05
C ILE A 39 -12.60 -28.81 -17.12
N ALA A 40 -13.70 -28.71 -16.35
CA ALA A 40 -13.90 -27.63 -15.39
C ALA A 40 -12.79 -27.60 -14.33
N ARG A 41 -12.43 -28.77 -13.79
CA ARG A 41 -11.34 -28.88 -12.82
C ARG A 41 -9.99 -28.48 -13.42
N ALA A 42 -9.70 -28.86 -14.65
CA ALA A 42 -8.47 -28.47 -15.34
C ALA A 42 -8.40 -26.96 -15.61
N ILE A 43 -9.54 -26.32 -15.93
CA ILE A 43 -9.62 -24.86 -16.10
C ILE A 43 -9.35 -24.16 -14.77
N VAL A 44 -10.02 -24.58 -13.69
CA VAL A 44 -9.81 -24.03 -12.34
C VAL A 44 -8.36 -24.20 -11.89
N GLU A 45 -7.80 -25.40 -12.06
CA GLU A 45 -6.41 -25.68 -11.69
C GLU A 45 -5.40 -24.86 -12.52
N ALA A 46 -5.67 -24.66 -13.81
CA ALA A 46 -4.85 -23.79 -14.66
C ALA A 46 -4.92 -22.32 -14.22
N GLU A 47 -6.09 -21.82 -13.84
CA GLU A 47 -6.25 -20.47 -13.28
C GLU A 47 -5.54 -20.33 -11.93
N GLU A 48 -5.66 -21.32 -11.05
CA GLU A 48 -4.96 -21.34 -9.75
C GLU A 48 -3.44 -21.34 -9.93
N ILE A 49 -2.91 -22.16 -10.84
CA ILE A 49 -1.47 -22.21 -11.14
C ILE A 49 -1.01 -20.86 -11.71
N LYS A 50 -1.80 -20.24 -12.59
CA LYS A 50 -1.48 -18.92 -13.15
C LYS A 50 -1.46 -17.86 -12.05
N ALA A 51 -2.46 -17.84 -11.18
CA ALA A 51 -2.54 -16.92 -10.05
C ALA A 51 -1.39 -17.12 -9.04
N ARG A 52 -1.00 -18.36 -8.75
CA ARG A 52 0.17 -18.65 -7.89
C ARG A 52 1.46 -18.15 -8.50
N LYS A 53 1.70 -18.43 -9.79
CA LYS A 53 2.90 -17.96 -10.49
C LYS A 53 2.98 -16.43 -10.55
N GLU A 54 1.85 -15.77 -10.74
CA GLU A 54 1.79 -14.30 -10.74
C GLU A 54 2.09 -13.73 -9.34
N LYS A 55 1.56 -14.34 -8.27
CA LYS A 55 1.90 -13.97 -6.88
C LYS A 55 3.37 -14.18 -6.57
N GLU A 56 3.93 -15.36 -6.89
CA GLU A 56 5.34 -15.67 -6.66
C GLU A 56 6.27 -14.71 -7.43
N LYS A 57 5.92 -14.38 -8.68
CA LYS A 57 6.67 -13.40 -9.48
C LYS A 57 6.61 -12.01 -8.86
N ASN A 58 5.43 -11.56 -8.42
CA ASN A 58 5.26 -10.28 -7.75
C ASN A 58 6.03 -10.21 -6.42
N GLU A 59 6.05 -11.29 -5.65
CA GLU A 59 6.83 -11.39 -4.40
C GLU A 59 8.33 -11.35 -4.68
N GLN A 60 8.82 -12.06 -5.70
CA GLN A 60 10.22 -12.00 -6.11
C GLN A 60 10.63 -10.61 -6.57
N GLU A 61 9.83 -9.97 -7.43
CA GLU A 61 10.06 -8.59 -7.87
C GLU A 61 10.05 -7.62 -6.67
N ARG A 62 9.18 -7.84 -5.69
CA ARG A 62 9.13 -7.04 -4.46
C ARG A 62 10.39 -7.24 -3.60
N LEU A 63 10.89 -8.46 -3.47
CA LEU A 63 12.12 -8.76 -2.75
C LEU A 63 13.34 -8.15 -3.44
N GLU A 64 13.46 -8.33 -4.75
CA GLU A 64 14.52 -7.72 -5.57
C GLU A 64 14.48 -6.19 -5.45
N TRP A 65 13.29 -5.59 -5.48
CA TRP A 65 13.10 -4.17 -5.25
C TRP A 65 13.56 -3.75 -3.85
N GLN A 66 13.16 -4.47 -2.80
CA GLN A 66 13.57 -4.17 -1.42
C GLN A 66 15.09 -4.27 -1.22
N ILE A 67 15.73 -5.27 -1.84
CA ILE A 67 17.19 -5.41 -1.87
C ILE A 67 17.80 -4.23 -2.63
N SER A 68 17.22 -3.84 -3.76
CA SER A 68 17.70 -2.75 -4.60
C SER A 68 17.64 -1.38 -3.91
N ILE A 69 16.73 -1.22 -2.95
CA ILE A 69 16.54 -0.04 -2.08
C ILE A 69 17.43 -0.10 -0.83
N GLY A 70 18.13 -1.22 -0.60
CA GLY A 70 19.07 -1.36 0.51
C GLY A 70 18.40 -1.63 1.85
N HIS A 71 17.31 -2.40 1.87
CA HIS A 71 16.67 -2.81 3.12
C HIS A 71 17.66 -3.59 4.00
N ARG A 72 18.04 -3.01 5.14
CA ARG A 72 18.85 -3.70 6.16
C ARG A 72 17.95 -4.22 7.27
N ASP A 73 18.06 -5.52 7.55
CA ASP A 73 17.43 -6.12 8.72
C ASP A 73 18.25 -5.84 9.98
N PHE A 74 17.58 -5.32 11.02
CA PHE A 74 18.18 -4.99 12.31
C PHE A 74 17.72 -5.93 13.43
N SER A 75 17.26 -7.13 13.07
CA SER A 75 16.75 -8.14 13.99
C SER A 75 17.81 -8.65 14.99
N TYR A 76 19.10 -8.52 14.67
CA TYR A 76 20.22 -8.92 15.53
C TYR A 76 20.53 -7.97 16.69
N ILE A 77 19.89 -6.79 16.76
CA ILE A 77 20.17 -5.80 17.81
C ILE A 77 19.43 -6.16 19.10
N LYS A 78 20.18 -6.52 20.15
CA LYS A 78 19.63 -6.85 21.49
C LYS A 78 18.97 -5.66 22.21
N ASN A 79 19.48 -4.44 22.02
CA ASN A 79 18.96 -3.26 22.72
C ASN A 79 17.69 -2.72 22.02
N LYS A 80 16.54 -2.76 22.72
CA LYS A 80 15.21 -2.42 22.19
C LYS A 80 15.09 -0.97 21.73
N ALA A 81 15.67 -0.01 22.45
CA ALA A 81 15.61 1.41 22.09
C ALA A 81 16.42 1.71 20.82
N TRP A 82 17.66 1.21 20.77
CA TRP A 82 18.55 1.33 19.61
C TRP A 82 18.00 0.63 18.37
N LYS A 83 17.33 -0.52 18.57
CA LYS A 83 16.61 -1.24 17.52
C LYS A 83 15.49 -0.37 16.93
N ASN A 84 14.65 0.25 17.75
CA ASN A 84 13.58 1.13 17.27
C ASN A 84 14.12 2.35 16.50
N ILE A 85 15.19 2.98 16.99
CA ILE A 85 15.82 4.13 16.31
C ILE A 85 16.36 3.72 14.93
N ARG A 86 17.09 2.59 14.83
CA ARG A 86 17.61 2.11 13.54
C ARG A 86 16.51 1.66 12.59
N ILE A 87 15.44 1.04 13.09
CA ILE A 87 14.26 0.70 12.27
C ILE A 87 13.65 1.99 11.70
N TYR A 88 13.52 3.04 12.50
CA TYR A 88 12.97 4.31 12.06
C TYR A 88 13.90 5.01 11.06
N ALA A 89 15.21 5.04 11.32
CA ALA A 89 16.22 5.55 10.39
C ALA A 89 16.24 4.77 9.07
N ASN A 90 16.02 3.45 9.10
CA ASN A 90 15.89 2.62 7.90
C ASN A 90 14.60 2.93 7.13
N LYS A 91 13.49 3.20 7.82
CA LYS A 91 12.27 3.69 7.17
C LYS A 91 12.52 5.03 6.48
N ILE A 92 13.11 6.00 7.16
CA ILE A 92 13.47 7.30 6.55
C ILE A 92 14.43 7.10 5.37
N HIS A 93 15.45 6.27 5.52
CA HIS A 93 16.39 5.96 4.46
C HIS A 93 15.72 5.30 3.27
N LYS A 94 14.76 4.38 3.48
CA LYS A 94 13.95 3.78 2.41
C LYS A 94 13.14 4.85 1.67
N ILE A 95 12.49 5.76 2.40
CA ILE A 95 11.71 6.86 1.80
C ILE A 95 12.63 7.76 0.97
N LEU A 96 13.79 8.14 1.52
CA LEU A 96 14.79 8.92 0.81
C LEU A 96 15.33 8.15 -0.41
N ALA A 97 15.62 6.87 -0.26
CA ALA A 97 16.10 6.02 -1.33
C ALA A 97 15.07 5.91 -2.46
N VAL A 98 13.77 5.77 -2.15
CA VAL A 98 12.65 5.82 -3.12
C VAL A 98 12.59 7.16 -3.84
N LEU A 99 12.72 8.26 -3.11
CA LEU A 99 12.72 9.62 -3.66
C LEU A 99 13.90 9.86 -4.62
N PHE A 100 15.05 9.23 -4.37
CA PHE A 100 16.28 9.40 -5.14
C PHE A 100 16.60 8.20 -6.06
N ILE A 101 15.61 7.41 -6.47
CA ILE A 101 15.84 6.29 -7.40
C ILE A 101 16.21 6.81 -8.79
N LYS A 102 17.38 6.38 -9.28
CA LYS A 102 17.80 6.64 -10.66
C LYS A 102 16.81 6.02 -11.63
N LYS A 103 16.38 6.78 -12.66
CA LYS A 103 15.41 6.42 -13.71
C LYS A 103 15.59 5.02 -14.33
N LYS A 104 16.82 4.49 -14.33
CA LYS A 104 17.21 3.17 -14.87
C LYS A 104 16.79 1.97 -13.99
N LYS A 105 16.42 2.20 -12.72
CA LYS A 105 16.02 1.17 -11.74
C LYS A 105 14.50 1.12 -11.53
N VAL A 106 13.75 2.08 -12.06
CA VAL A 106 12.29 2.14 -11.96
C VAL A 106 11.70 1.24 -13.05
N ASN A 107 11.51 -0.05 -12.75
CA ASN A 107 10.70 -0.93 -13.57
C ASN A 107 9.32 -1.07 -12.94
N GLY A 108 8.29 -0.63 -13.68
CA GLY A 108 6.88 -0.73 -13.27
C GLY A 108 6.39 0.37 -12.33
N ASP A 109 5.10 0.28 -11.98
CA ASP A 109 4.37 1.26 -11.17
C ASP A 109 4.65 1.17 -9.66
N TRP A 110 5.41 0.16 -9.25
CA TRP A 110 5.76 -0.17 -7.86
C TRP A 110 6.39 1.00 -7.10
N ALA A 111 7.24 1.80 -7.76
CA ALA A 111 7.87 2.96 -7.12
C ALA A 111 6.84 4.03 -6.75
N SER A 112 5.84 4.26 -7.60
CA SER A 112 4.75 5.20 -7.35
C SER A 112 3.84 4.71 -6.24
N THR A 113 3.48 3.42 -6.24
CA THR A 113 2.66 2.80 -5.19
C THR A 113 3.37 2.86 -3.83
N ALA A 114 4.65 2.48 -3.77
CA ALA A 114 5.45 2.55 -2.54
C ALA A 114 5.61 3.98 -2.02
N PHE A 115 5.79 4.95 -2.92
CA PHE A 115 5.86 6.36 -2.55
C PHE A 115 4.53 6.85 -1.96
N LEU A 116 3.42 6.53 -2.62
CA LEU A 116 2.08 6.94 -2.20
C LEU A 116 1.71 6.30 -0.85
N GLN A 117 1.94 5.00 -0.70
CA GLN A 117 1.80 4.26 0.55
C GLN A 117 2.63 4.91 1.66
N SER A 118 3.88 5.30 1.38
CA SER A 118 4.74 5.94 2.37
C SER A 118 4.22 7.31 2.81
N ILE A 119 3.81 8.17 1.87
CA ILE A 119 3.23 9.48 2.20
C ILE A 119 2.00 9.30 3.07
N LEU A 120 1.08 8.43 2.64
CA LEU A 120 -0.19 8.21 3.30
C LEU A 120 0.01 7.63 4.71
N THR A 121 0.89 6.63 4.86
CA THR A 121 1.28 6.06 6.16
C THR A 121 1.87 7.13 7.08
N THR A 122 2.69 8.03 6.55
CA THR A 122 3.31 9.12 7.32
C THR A 122 2.27 10.15 7.75
N ALA A 123 1.34 10.52 6.86
CA ALA A 123 0.25 11.44 7.15
C ALA A 123 -0.67 10.89 8.25
N PHE A 124 -1.10 9.63 8.17
CA PHE A 124 -1.91 9.01 9.21
C PHE A 124 -1.15 8.80 10.52
N ALA A 125 0.16 8.55 10.48
CA ALA A 125 0.98 8.52 11.68
C ALA A 125 1.03 9.89 12.37
N PHE A 126 1.13 10.97 11.60
CA PHE A 126 1.11 12.33 12.12
C PHE A 126 -0.26 12.69 12.72
N LEU A 127 -1.35 12.37 12.02
CA LEU A 127 -2.72 12.54 12.52
C LEU A 127 -2.96 11.74 13.80
N GLN A 128 -2.47 10.50 13.87
CA GLN A 128 -2.53 9.67 15.08
C GLN A 128 -1.85 10.35 16.28
N VAL A 129 -0.64 10.88 16.08
CA VAL A 129 0.14 11.54 17.14
C VAL A 129 -0.55 12.83 17.59
N ILE A 130 -1.02 13.66 16.65
CA ILE A 130 -1.76 14.89 16.99
C ILE A 130 -3.02 14.56 17.80
N ALA A 131 -3.85 13.62 17.33
CA ALA A 131 -5.06 13.23 18.04
C ALA A 131 -4.76 12.72 19.46
N PHE A 132 -3.67 11.97 19.61
CA PHE A 132 -3.22 11.47 20.92
C PHE A 132 -2.72 12.59 21.84
N LEU A 133 -1.93 13.54 21.32
CA LEU A 133 -1.45 14.70 22.10
C LEU A 133 -2.61 15.60 22.53
N LEU A 134 -3.58 15.84 21.65
CA LEU A 134 -4.79 16.59 21.99
C LEU A 134 -5.58 15.89 23.08
N CYS A 135 -5.75 14.57 22.99
CA CYS A 135 -6.39 13.77 24.03
C CYS A 135 -5.72 13.96 25.40
N ILE A 136 -4.38 13.84 25.46
CA ILE A 136 -3.61 14.08 26.69
C ILE A 136 -3.81 15.52 27.19
N GLY A 137 -3.79 16.50 26.29
CA GLY A 137 -4.02 17.90 26.61
C GLY A 137 -5.37 18.12 27.29
N PHE A 138 -6.46 17.60 26.71
CA PHE A 138 -7.79 17.70 27.30
C PHE A 138 -7.89 17.00 28.66
N ILE A 139 -7.31 15.80 28.81
CA ILE A 139 -7.26 15.13 30.12
C ILE A 139 -6.50 15.98 31.13
N SER A 140 -5.36 16.55 30.74
CA SER A 140 -4.55 17.41 31.60
C SER A 140 -5.32 18.66 32.06
N THR A 141 -6.16 19.25 31.22
CA THR A 141 -7.02 20.38 31.64
C THR A 141 -8.01 20.00 32.73
N ILE A 142 -8.56 18.78 32.72
CA ILE A 142 -9.46 18.30 33.78
C ILE A 142 -8.71 18.19 35.12
N PHE A 143 -7.46 17.71 35.09
CA PHE A 143 -6.63 17.52 36.28
C PHE A 143 -6.05 18.83 36.85
N ILE A 144 -5.72 19.81 36.01
CA ILE A 144 -5.11 21.07 36.46
C ILE A 144 -6.18 22.06 36.91
N ASN A 145 -7.31 22.16 36.20
CA ASN A 145 -8.40 23.10 36.51
C ASN A 145 -9.52 22.50 37.37
N ILE A 146 -9.14 21.72 38.40
CA ILE A 146 -10.10 21.05 39.30
C ILE A 146 -11.06 22.04 39.97
N ALA A 147 -10.62 23.28 40.27
CA ALA A 147 -11.45 24.28 40.95
C ALA A 147 -12.22 25.23 40.01
N SER A 148 -11.78 25.39 38.76
CA SER A 148 -12.33 26.41 37.84
C SER A 148 -13.47 25.90 36.96
N LEU A 149 -13.54 24.59 36.71
CA LEU A 149 -14.52 24.00 35.79
C LEU A 149 -15.69 23.37 36.56
N GLY A 150 -16.90 23.65 36.13
CA GLY A 150 -18.11 23.00 36.63
C GLY A 150 -18.11 21.50 36.34
N THR A 151 -18.86 20.71 37.12
CA THR A 151 -18.93 19.25 36.96
C THR A 151 -19.43 18.86 35.55
N CYS A 152 -20.40 19.58 34.99
CA CYS A 152 -20.89 19.34 33.63
C CYS A 152 -19.82 19.58 32.56
N GLU A 153 -19.03 20.65 32.71
CA GLU A 153 -17.96 20.99 31.74
C GLU A 153 -16.86 19.92 31.74
N LYS A 154 -16.50 19.39 32.91
CA LYS A 154 -15.55 18.28 33.04
C LYS A 154 -16.04 17.03 32.32
N ILE A 155 -17.34 16.71 32.42
CA ILE A 155 -17.95 15.57 31.71
C ILE A 155 -17.87 15.78 30.20
N VAL A 156 -18.22 16.96 29.71
CA VAL A 156 -18.14 17.29 28.27
C VAL A 156 -16.70 17.16 27.76
N VAL A 157 -15.73 17.74 28.46
CA VAL A 157 -14.31 17.65 28.08
C VAL A 157 -13.82 16.20 28.12
N ALA A 158 -14.26 15.40 29.10
CA ALA A 158 -13.91 13.99 29.18
C ALA A 158 -14.46 13.18 27.99
N ILE A 159 -15.69 13.45 27.57
CA ILE A 159 -16.29 12.81 26.37
C ILE A 159 -15.49 13.22 25.12
N PHE A 160 -15.12 14.49 24.97
CA PHE A 160 -14.28 14.94 23.85
C PHE A 160 -12.90 14.28 23.84
N ALA A 161 -12.25 14.17 25.00
CA ALA A 161 -10.98 13.47 25.12
C ALA A 161 -11.10 12.00 24.72
N LEU A 162 -12.20 11.33 25.12
CA LEU A 162 -12.49 9.94 24.73
C LEU A 162 -12.68 9.82 23.22
N MET A 163 -13.41 10.74 22.59
CA MET A 163 -13.59 10.74 21.13
C MET A 163 -12.26 10.91 20.40
N LEU A 164 -11.38 11.81 20.86
CA LEU A 164 -10.04 11.98 20.30
C LEU A 164 -9.15 10.73 20.48
N PHE A 165 -9.30 10.03 21.61
CA PHE A 165 -8.61 8.77 21.84
C PHE A 165 -9.06 7.68 20.86
N VAL A 166 -10.36 7.53 20.66
CA VAL A 166 -10.93 6.60 19.67
C VAL A 166 -10.43 6.95 18.26
N LEU A 167 -10.42 8.24 17.91
CA LEU A 167 -9.91 8.72 16.62
C LEU A 167 -8.43 8.37 16.42
N SER A 168 -7.60 8.53 17.46
CA SER A 168 -6.18 8.09 17.41
C SER A 168 -6.06 6.58 17.17
N CYS A 169 -6.91 5.77 17.79
CA CYS A 169 -6.95 4.32 17.55
C CYS A 169 -7.33 3.99 16.10
N ILE A 170 -8.31 4.69 15.53
CA ILE A 170 -8.72 4.53 14.12
C ILE A 170 -7.56 4.87 13.19
N PHE A 171 -6.89 6.00 13.38
CA PHE A 171 -5.72 6.36 12.57
C PHE A 171 -4.58 5.36 12.69
N ARG A 172 -4.38 4.75 13.87
CA ARG A 172 -3.43 3.65 14.04
C ARG A 172 -3.78 2.46 13.16
N MET A 173 -5.05 2.11 13.07
CA MET A 173 -5.54 0.99 12.25
C MET A 173 -5.37 1.29 10.77
N ILE A 174 -5.82 2.46 10.32
CA ILE A 174 -5.70 2.90 8.91
C ILE A 174 -4.24 2.90 8.46
N LYS A 175 -3.32 3.38 9.30
CA LYS A 175 -1.88 3.35 9.03
C LYS A 175 -1.35 1.93 8.79
N LEU A 176 -1.82 0.94 9.56
CA LEU A 176 -1.42 -0.46 9.43
C LEU A 176 -2.04 -1.12 8.20
N GLU A 177 -3.24 -0.69 7.82
CA GLU A 177 -3.94 -1.17 6.63
C GLU A 177 -3.29 -0.65 5.36
N ILE A 178 -2.98 0.66 5.29
CA ILE A 178 -2.25 1.27 4.17
C ILE A 178 -0.94 0.57 3.89
N ASP A 179 -0.23 0.12 4.93
CA ASP A 179 1.06 -0.56 4.76
C ASP A 179 0.94 -1.93 4.05
N LYS A 180 -0.29 -2.45 3.93
CA LYS A 180 -0.62 -3.72 3.27
C LYS A 180 -1.34 -3.54 1.94
N LEU A 181 -1.68 -2.31 1.56
CA LEU A 181 -2.41 -2.04 0.32
C LEU A 181 -1.42 -1.92 -0.84
N ASP A 182 -1.53 -2.85 -1.79
CA ASP A 182 -0.79 -2.80 -3.05
C ASP A 182 -1.64 -2.21 -4.20
N ASP A 183 -2.94 -1.94 -3.98
CA ASP A 183 -3.82 -1.33 -4.98
C ASP A 183 -3.56 0.19 -5.10
N ARG A 184 -2.92 0.54 -6.21
CA ARG A 184 -2.57 1.92 -6.57
C ARG A 184 -3.80 2.83 -6.72
N ASN A 185 -4.87 2.35 -7.34
CA ASN A 185 -6.05 3.20 -7.59
C ASN A 185 -6.74 3.55 -6.28
N TYR A 186 -6.81 2.59 -5.36
CA TYR A 186 -7.34 2.82 -4.03
C TYR A 186 -6.46 3.81 -3.23
N LEU A 187 -5.13 3.65 -3.26
CA LEU A 187 -4.20 4.58 -2.62
C LEU A 187 -4.32 6.01 -3.18
N PHE A 188 -4.49 6.16 -4.50
CA PHE A 188 -4.71 7.47 -5.12
C PHE A 188 -6.05 8.07 -4.70
N GLY A 189 -7.11 7.25 -4.62
CA GLY A 189 -8.41 7.68 -4.12
C GLY A 189 -8.32 8.22 -2.68
N LEU A 190 -7.62 7.49 -1.80
CA LEU A 190 -7.39 7.95 -0.42
C LEU A 190 -6.59 9.25 -0.37
N PHE A 191 -5.49 9.35 -1.12
CA PHE A 191 -4.68 10.56 -1.15
C PHE A 191 -5.47 11.78 -1.65
N ALA A 192 -6.24 11.61 -2.73
CA ALA A 192 -7.09 12.68 -3.28
C ALA A 192 -8.17 13.12 -2.28
N SER A 193 -8.80 12.16 -1.59
CA SER A 193 -9.81 12.44 -0.55
C SER A 193 -9.23 13.27 0.59
N ILE A 194 -8.06 12.91 1.11
CA ILE A 194 -7.38 13.67 2.18
C ILE A 194 -6.99 15.06 1.70
N THR A 195 -6.43 15.16 0.49
CA THR A 195 -6.02 16.45 -0.09
C THR A 195 -7.23 17.37 -0.28
N SER A 196 -8.36 16.83 -0.72
CA SER A 196 -9.63 17.55 -0.83
C SER A 196 -10.10 18.06 0.53
N LEU A 197 -10.09 17.21 1.56
CA LEU A 197 -10.48 17.61 2.92
C LEU A 197 -9.59 18.72 3.48
N VAL A 198 -8.27 18.64 3.28
CA VAL A 198 -7.32 19.69 3.67
C VAL A 198 -7.62 20.99 2.93
N SER A 199 -7.88 20.92 1.62
CA SER A 199 -8.26 22.08 0.81
C SER A 199 -9.52 22.76 1.34
N ILE A 200 -10.55 21.99 1.69
CA ILE A 200 -11.80 22.51 2.28
C ILE A 200 -11.53 23.21 3.62
N ILE A 201 -10.73 22.61 4.50
CA ILE A 201 -10.38 23.22 5.80
C ILE A 201 -9.67 24.56 5.59
N ILE A 202 -8.69 24.62 4.69
CA ILE A 202 -7.96 25.85 4.39
C ILE A 202 -8.91 26.90 3.81
N ALA A 203 -9.81 26.53 2.92
CA ALA A 203 -10.80 27.43 2.35
C ALA A 203 -11.74 28.01 3.42
N VAL A 204 -12.24 27.19 4.36
CA VAL A 204 -13.06 27.67 5.48
C VAL A 204 -12.27 28.63 6.37
N ILE A 205 -11.03 28.30 6.73
CA ILE A 205 -10.18 29.19 7.54
C ILE A 205 -9.94 30.53 6.80
N ALA A 206 -9.69 30.48 5.49
CA ALA A 206 -9.49 31.69 4.69
C ALA A 206 -10.75 32.56 4.63
N ILE A 207 -11.94 31.96 4.52
CA ILE A 207 -13.22 32.68 4.56
C ILE A 207 -13.43 33.31 5.94
N VAL A 208 -13.24 32.55 7.03
CA VAL A 208 -13.47 33.03 8.40
C VAL A 208 -12.47 34.13 8.80
N LYS A 209 -11.25 34.10 8.27
CA LYS A 209 -10.20 35.08 8.59
C LYS A 209 -10.15 36.27 7.62
N GLY A 210 -10.74 36.12 6.43
CA GLY A 210 -10.83 37.15 5.40
C GLY A 210 -12.15 37.92 5.39
N ALA A 211 -13.14 37.46 6.14
CA ALA A 211 -14.33 38.23 6.56
C ALA A 211 -14.04 38.92 7.90
#